data_AF-A0A2X2K0L7-F1
#
_entry.id   AF-A0A2X2K0L7-F1
#
_cell.length_a   1.000
_cell.length_b   1.000
_cell.length_c   1.000
_cell.angle_alpha   90.00
_cell.angle_beta   90.00
_cell.angle_gamma   90.00
#
_symmetry.space_group_name_H-M   'P 1'
#
loop_
_entity.id
_entity.type
_entity.pdbx_description
1 polymer ?
#
loop_
_entity_poly.entity_id
_entity_poly.type
_entity_poly.pdbx_seq_one_letter_code
_entity_poly.pdbx_strand_id
1 'polypeptide(L)'
;MNLIKSLESTGLKVVHVNDSKNDRGAQKDRHENIGFGYIGFDALNYIVHHDSFKDIPKILETPYVGEDKKKKKPPYKLEIEMLKQQHFDPELKNKVMQQ
;
A
#
# COMPACT_ATOMS: atom_id res chain seq x y z
N MET A 1 8.70 29.29 16.08
CA MET A 1 9.06 28.00 16.70
C MET A 1 7.77 27.41 17.27
N ASN A 2 7.00 26.72 16.42
CA ASN A 2 5.71 26.17 16.84
C ASN A 2 5.95 24.82 17.49
N LEU A 3 5.63 24.77 18.78
CA LEU A 3 5.60 23.59 19.61
C LEU A 3 4.53 22.64 19.06
N ILE A 4 4.92 21.70 18.19
CA ILE A 4 4.07 20.57 17.84
C ILE A 4 3.97 19.74 19.12
N LYS A 5 2.77 19.66 19.69
CA LYS A 5 2.45 18.75 20.78
C LYS A 5 2.97 17.37 20.38
N SER A 6 3.95 16.88 21.12
CA SER A 6 4.29 15.47 21.19
C SER A 6 2.98 14.69 21.22
N LEU A 7 2.69 13.93 20.17
CA LEU A 7 1.56 13.03 20.13
C LEU A 7 1.79 12.01 21.26
N GLU A 8 1.13 12.23 22.39
CA GLU A 8 0.90 11.21 23.39
C GLU A 8 0.36 9.95 22.71
N SER A 9 0.83 8.77 23.12
CA SER A 9 0.80 7.53 22.33
C SER A 9 -0.54 7.34 21.61
N THR A 10 -0.53 7.41 20.28
CA THR A 10 -1.71 7.54 19.41
C THR A 10 -2.66 6.33 19.41
N GLY A 11 -2.43 5.33 20.27
CA GLY A 11 -3.14 4.04 20.23
C GLY A 11 -2.90 3.27 18.93
N LEU A 12 -2.24 3.86 17.93
CA LEU A 12 -2.00 3.28 16.62
C LEU A 12 -0.97 2.16 16.77
N LYS A 13 -1.40 0.93 16.50
CA LYS A 13 -0.55 -0.26 16.62
C LYS A 13 -0.17 -0.88 15.28
N VAL A 14 -0.95 -0.64 14.23
CA VAL A 14 -0.78 -1.22 12.90
C VAL A 14 -1.31 -0.24 11.86
N VAL A 15 -0.71 -0.24 10.68
CA VAL A 15 -1.25 0.40 9.47
C VAL A 15 -1.50 -0.67 8.41
N HIS A 16 -2.72 -0.75 7.88
CA HIS A 16 -3.00 -1.52 6.67
C HIS A 16 -2.78 -0.59 5.48
N VAL A 17 -1.94 -1.01 4.53
CA VAL A 17 -1.51 -0.20 3.40
C VAL A 17 -2.07 -0.83 2.13
N ASN A 18 -3.18 -0.27 1.65
CA ASN A 18 -3.90 -0.77 0.49
C ASN A 18 -4.23 0.41 -0.43
N ASP A 19 -4.14 0.22 -1.73
CA ASP A 19 -4.72 1.16 -2.69
C ASP A 19 -6.24 0.91 -2.79
N SER A 20 -6.99 1.82 -3.43
CA SER A 20 -8.44 1.72 -3.59
C SER A 20 -8.82 1.56 -5.06
N LYS A 21 -9.73 0.62 -5.37
CA LYS A 21 -10.37 0.54 -6.69
C LYS A 21 -11.41 1.65 -6.94
N ASN A 22 -11.65 2.52 -5.97
CA ASN A 22 -12.70 3.52 -6.02
C ASN A 22 -12.23 4.91 -5.56
N ASP A 23 -12.85 5.94 -6.13
CA ASP A 23 -12.70 7.32 -5.69
C ASP A 23 -13.02 7.53 -4.20
N ARG A 24 -12.45 8.60 -3.63
CA ARG A 24 -12.74 9.04 -2.27
C ARG A 24 -14.25 9.28 -2.08
N GLY A 25 -14.81 8.68 -1.03
CA GLY A 25 -16.22 8.84 -0.67
C GLY A 25 -17.15 7.77 -1.27
N ALA A 26 -16.63 6.81 -2.04
CA ALA A 26 -17.44 5.74 -2.62
C ALA A 26 -18.02 4.73 -1.60
N GLN A 27 -17.54 4.74 -0.35
CA GLN A 27 -17.97 3.82 0.72
C GLN A 27 -17.88 2.33 0.33
N LYS A 28 -16.83 1.98 -0.42
CA LYS A 28 -16.56 0.60 -0.85
C LYS A 28 -15.20 0.17 -0.34
N ASP A 29 -15.18 -0.99 0.31
CA ASP A 29 -13.95 -1.63 0.77
C ASP A 29 -13.42 -2.58 -0.33
N ARG A 30 -12.72 -2.00 -1.30
CA ARG A 30 -12.22 -2.70 -2.49
C ARG A 30 -10.77 -2.34 -2.73
N HIS A 31 -9.87 -3.14 -2.17
CA HIS A 31 -8.44 -2.95 -2.31
C HIS A 31 -7.96 -3.12 -3.75
N GLU A 32 -6.97 -2.32 -4.12
CA GLU A 32 -6.20 -2.43 -5.36
C GLU A 32 -4.70 -2.60 -5.04
N ASN A 33 -3.94 -3.14 -5.98
CA ASN A 33 -2.49 -3.23 -5.87
C ASN A 33 -1.87 -1.83 -5.75
N ILE A 34 -0.76 -1.74 -5.03
CA ILE A 34 -0.12 -0.45 -4.71
C ILE A 34 0.17 0.34 -6.00
N GLY A 35 -0.38 1.55 -6.11
CA GLY A 35 -0.16 2.45 -7.24
C GLY A 35 -1.06 2.22 -8.46
N PHE A 36 -1.93 1.21 -8.43
CA PHE A 36 -2.87 0.91 -9.51
C PHE A 36 -4.30 1.37 -9.22
N GLY A 37 -4.54 2.00 -8.06
CA GLY A 37 -5.83 2.51 -7.66
C GLY A 37 -5.90 4.04 -7.62
N TYR A 38 -6.93 4.53 -6.93
CA TYR A 38 -7.26 5.95 -6.82
C TYR A 38 -6.47 6.70 -5.74
N ILE A 39 -5.78 5.99 -4.82
CA ILE A 39 -4.90 6.63 -3.84
C ILE A 39 -3.54 6.90 -4.48
N GLY A 40 -3.03 5.93 -5.25
CA GLY A 40 -1.79 6.07 -6.00
C GLY A 40 -0.53 5.82 -5.18
N PHE A 41 0.57 5.57 -5.90
CA PHE A 41 1.83 5.12 -5.31
C PHE A 41 2.44 6.16 -4.37
N ASP A 42 2.53 7.42 -4.81
CA ASP A 42 3.23 8.47 -4.06
C ASP A 42 2.62 8.69 -2.67
N ALA A 43 1.29 8.69 -2.57
CA ALA A 43 0.59 8.86 -1.30
C ALA A 43 0.81 7.64 -0.37
N LEU A 44 0.73 6.42 -0.90
CA LEU A 44 0.97 5.20 -0.13
C LEU A 44 2.43 5.11 0.33
N ASN A 45 3.37 5.43 -0.57
CA ASN A 45 4.80 5.46 -0.28
C ASN A 45 5.13 6.50 0.80
N TYR A 46 4.51 7.69 0.74
CA TYR A 46 4.62 8.71 1.77
C TYR A 46 4.18 8.19 3.15
N ILE A 47 3.01 7.54 3.24
CA ILE A 47 2.52 6.98 4.50
C ILE A 47 3.45 5.89 5.04
N VAL A 48 3.92 4.98 4.18
CA VAL A 48 4.82 3.89 4.60
C VAL A 48 6.11 4.40 5.24
N HIS A 49 6.64 5.54 4.77
CA HIS A 49 7.90 6.13 5.22
C HIS A 49 7.74 7.33 6.16
N HIS A 50 6.51 7.65 6.57
CA HIS A 50 6.27 8.79 7.45
C HIS A 50 6.91 8.56 8.84
N ASP A 51 7.61 9.56 9.36
CA ASP A 51 8.36 9.45 10.63
C ASP A 51 7.51 8.99 11.80
N SER A 52 6.26 9.47 11.90
CA SER A 52 5.31 9.07 12.94
C SER A 52 4.92 7.58 12.89
N PHE A 53 5.19 6.89 11.78
CA PHE A 53 4.85 5.48 11.59
C PHE A 53 6.07 4.58 11.47
N LYS A 54 7.29 5.09 11.67
CA LYS A 54 8.54 4.31 11.46
C LYS A 54 8.55 2.97 12.21
N ASP A 55 8.10 2.95 13.46
CA ASP A 55 8.08 1.78 14.34
C ASP A 55 6.73 1.02 14.32
N ILE A 56 5.78 1.47 13.51
CA ILE A 56 4.47 0.82 13.37
C ILE A 56 4.54 -0.24 12.26
N PRO A 57 4.10 -1.49 12.52
CA PRO A 57 3.95 -2.51 11.49
C PRO A 57 3.03 -2.06 10.35
N LYS A 58 3.43 -2.35 9.11
CA LYS A 58 2.63 -2.11 7.90
C LYS A 58 2.24 -3.44 7.28
N ILE A 59 0.96 -3.63 6.99
CA ILE A 59 0.40 -4.86 6.44
C ILE A 59 -0.18 -4.57 5.06
N LEU A 60 0.18 -5.39 4.06
CA LEU A 60 -0.45 -5.38 2.75
C LEU A 60 -1.60 -6.40 2.72
N GLU A 61 -2.76 -5.98 2.24
CA GLU A 61 -3.94 -6.83 2.01
C GLU A 61 -4.43 -6.67 0.57
N THR A 62 -3.49 -6.40 -0.33
CA THR A 62 -3.72 -6.19 -1.76
C THR A 62 -4.20 -7.48 -2.44
N PRO A 63 -5.03 -7.37 -3.49
CA PRO A 63 -5.57 -8.53 -4.18
C PRO A 63 -4.47 -9.28 -4.94
N TYR A 64 -4.61 -10.60 -5.03
CA TYR A 64 -3.77 -11.41 -5.91
C TYR A 64 -3.98 -11.01 -7.37
N VAL A 65 -2.89 -11.03 -8.14
CA VAL A 65 -2.86 -10.65 -9.56
C VAL A 65 -3.19 -11.88 -10.42
N GLY A 66 -4.00 -11.67 -11.47
CA GLY A 66 -4.38 -12.69 -12.45
C GLY A 66 -5.89 -12.71 -12.72
N GLU A 67 -6.27 -12.91 -13.99
CA GLU A 67 -7.67 -12.96 -14.43
C GLU A 67 -8.34 -14.29 -14.07
N ASP A 68 -7.64 -15.41 -14.30
CA ASP A 68 -8.11 -16.74 -13.93
C ASP A 68 -8.00 -16.94 -12.41
N LYS A 69 -9.15 -17.17 -11.76
CA LYS A 69 -9.24 -17.43 -10.32
C LYS A 69 -8.30 -18.53 -9.84
N LYS A 70 -8.00 -19.53 -10.68
CA LYS A 70 -7.13 -20.67 -10.33
C LYS A 70 -5.63 -20.37 -10.50
N LYS A 71 -5.26 -19.30 -11.19
CA LYS A 71 -3.86 -18.97 -11.53
C LYS A 71 -3.39 -17.66 -10.93
N LYS A 72 -4.11 -17.16 -9.91
CA LYS A 72 -3.77 -15.94 -9.22
C LYS A 72 -2.48 -16.08 -8.41
N LYS A 73 -1.65 -15.04 -8.41
CA LYS A 73 -0.37 -15.00 -7.69
C LYS A 73 -0.30 -13.86 -6.67
N PRO A 74 0.32 -14.08 -5.51
CA PRO A 74 0.47 -13.04 -4.50
C PRO A 74 1.44 -11.94 -4.96
N PRO A 75 1.09 -10.65 -4.84
CA PRO A 75 1.92 -9.54 -5.31
C PRO A 75 2.98 -9.10 -4.29
N TYR A 76 2.85 -9.56 -3.04
CA TYR A 76 3.44 -8.93 -1.86
C TYR A 76 4.96 -8.73 -1.95
N LYS A 77 5.70 -9.70 -2.49
CA LYS A 77 7.15 -9.58 -2.62
C LYS A 77 7.53 -8.36 -3.46
N LEU A 78 6.91 -8.22 -4.64
CA LEU A 78 7.20 -7.12 -5.56
C LEU A 78 6.67 -5.80 -5.04
N GLU A 79 5.49 -5.77 -4.38
CA GLU A 79 4.98 -4.54 -3.76
C GLU A 79 5.86 -4.05 -2.60
N ILE A 80 6.37 -4.95 -1.77
CA ILE A 80 7.32 -4.62 -0.70
C ILE A 80 8.64 -4.09 -1.29
N GLU A 81 9.15 -4.71 -2.35
CA GLU A 81 10.35 -4.24 -3.05
C GLU A 81 10.13 -2.85 -3.64
N MET A 82 8.98 -2.61 -4.29
CA MET A 82 8.59 -1.33 -4.87
C MET A 82 8.54 -0.21 -3.82
N LEU A 83 7.92 -0.48 -2.66
CA LEU A 83 7.88 0.45 -1.53
C LEU A 83 9.28 0.70 -0.94
N LYS A 84 10.09 -0.34 -0.73
CA LYS A 84 11.46 -0.18 -0.22
C LYS A 84 12.37 0.63 -1.16
N GLN A 85 12.16 0.48 -2.47
CA GLN A 85 12.89 1.23 -3.50
C GLN A 85 12.29 2.63 -3.73
N GLN A 86 11.13 2.92 -3.15
CA GLN A 86 10.38 4.16 -3.33
C GLN A 86 10.16 4.52 -4.81
N HIS A 87 9.96 3.50 -5.65
CA HIS A 87 9.85 3.65 -7.09
C HIS A 87 8.67 2.84 -7.61
N PHE A 88 7.69 3.49 -8.23
CA PHE A 88 6.55 2.81 -8.84
C PHE A 88 6.95 2.02 -10.07
N ASP A 89 6.52 0.76 -10.13
CA ASP A 89 6.73 -0.11 -11.29
C ASP A 89 5.38 -0.38 -12.01
N PRO A 90 5.13 0.25 -13.17
CA PRO A 90 3.90 0.02 -13.92
C PRO A 90 3.78 -1.43 -14.44
N GLU A 91 4.90 -2.16 -14.54
CA GLU A 91 4.95 -3.55 -15.00
C GLU A 91 4.80 -4.57 -13.86
N LEU A 92 4.55 -4.12 -12.63
CA LEU A 92 4.48 -4.99 -11.44
C LEU A 92 3.53 -6.16 -11.65
N LYS A 93 2.31 -5.92 -12.17
CA LYS A 93 1.32 -6.98 -12.39
C LYS A 93 1.81 -8.03 -13.40
N ASN A 94 2.52 -7.61 -14.44
CA ASN A 94 3.11 -8.52 -15.42
C ASN A 94 4.23 -9.35 -14.79
N LYS A 95 5.11 -8.73 -13.99
CA LYS A 95 6.18 -9.42 -13.26
C LYS A 95 5.63 -10.42 -12.24
N VAL A 96 4.54 -10.09 -11.54
CA VAL A 96 3.85 -11.04 -10.64
C VAL A 96 3.40 -12.28 -11.42
N MET A 97 2.85 -12.11 -12.62
CA MET A 97 2.38 -13.24 -13.43
C MET A 97 3.50 -14.11 -13.98
N GLN A 98 4.73 -13.60 -14.10
CA GLN A 98 5.90 -14.31 -14.61
C GLN A 98 6.69 -15.11 -13.55
N GLN A 99 6.34 -14.99 -12.26
CA GLN A 99 6.99 -15.71 -11.15
C GLN A 99 6.83 -17.23 -11.22
#